data_AF-A0A7V6M1B0-F1
#
_entry.id   AF-A0A7V6M1B0-F1
#
_cell.length_a   1.000
_cell.length_b   1.000
_cell.length_c   1.000
_cell.angle_alpha   90.00
_cell.angle_beta   90.00
_cell.angle_gamma   90.00
#
_symmetry.space_group_name_H-M   'P 1'
#
loop_
_entity.id
_entity.type
_entity.pdbx_description
1 polymer ?
#
loop_
_entity_poly.entity_id
_entity_poly.type
_entity_poly.pdbx_seq_one_letter_code
_entity_poly.pdbx_strand_id
1 'polypeptide(L)'
;MEKIVLQAVGIKIFFAEFISCPSCSRTQFDIEKVTAHVKEKFSSFRGVKIGIMGCVVNGPGEMADAHYGIVGYGKDRAAVYKGKQAISKSLPMEEALQLLEKKILLEKKNFGGEF
;
A
#
# COMPACT_ATOMS: atom_id res chain seq x y z
N MET A 1 8.13 15.62 18.20
CA MET A 1 7.14 16.43 17.47
C MET A 1 7.61 16.75 16.04
N GLU A 2 8.90 16.98 15.80
CA GLU A 2 9.47 17.35 14.48
C GLU A 2 9.32 16.30 13.36
N LYS A 3 9.49 15.00 13.68
CA LYS A 3 9.45 13.92 12.68
C LYS A 3 8.09 13.79 11.98
N ILE A 4 6.99 14.07 12.69
CA ILE A 4 5.63 13.94 12.15
C ILE A 4 5.39 15.00 11.08
N VAL A 5 5.84 16.24 11.32
CA VAL A 5 5.71 17.33 10.36
C VAL A 5 6.49 17.02 9.08
N LEU A 6 7.76 16.62 9.21
CA LEU A 6 8.61 16.26 8.07
C LEU A 6 8.06 15.09 7.24
N GLN A 7 7.41 14.10 7.88
CA GLN A 7 6.75 13.01 7.19
C GLN A 7 5.45 13.46 6.51
N ALA A 8 4.63 14.27 7.20
CA ALA A 8 3.36 14.78 6.67
C ALA A 8 3.55 15.60 5.38
N VAL A 9 4.66 16.34 5.27
CA VAL A 9 4.99 17.11 4.05
C VAL A 9 5.85 16.33 3.04
N GLY A 10 6.15 15.06 3.31
CA GLY A 10 6.89 14.19 2.38
C GLY A 10 8.39 14.46 2.25
N ILE A 11 9.00 15.26 3.14
CA ILE A 11 10.44 15.54 3.11
C ILE A 11 11.25 14.30 3.52
N LYS A 12 10.77 13.54 4.51
CA LYS A 12 11.44 12.32 4.98
C LYS A 12 10.45 11.35 5.60
N ILE A 13 10.53 10.09 5.18
CA ILE A 13 9.69 9.00 5.71
C ILE A 13 10.44 8.33 6.88
N PHE A 14 9.90 8.46 8.09
CA PHE A 14 10.50 7.88 9.30
C PHE A 14 9.82 6.58 9.72
N PHE A 15 8.51 6.48 9.49
CA PHE A 15 7.66 5.36 9.87
C PHE A 15 6.96 4.82 8.63
N ALA A 16 6.34 3.64 8.73
CA ALA A 16 5.47 3.16 7.69
C ALA A 16 4.32 4.17 7.45
N GLU A 17 4.12 4.53 6.19
CA GLU A 17 3.07 5.43 5.75
C GLU A 17 2.07 4.64 4.91
N PHE A 18 0.78 4.80 5.20
CA PHE A 18 -0.29 4.09 4.52
C PHE A 18 -1.18 5.10 3.82
N ILE A 19 -1.27 5.00 2.50
CA ILE A 19 -2.12 5.84 1.66
C ILE A 19 -3.32 4.99 1.27
N SER A 20 -4.51 5.32 1.78
CA SER A 20 -5.74 4.62 1.41
C SER A 20 -6.72 5.58 0.75
N CYS A 21 -7.36 5.17 -0.34
CA CYS A 21 -8.49 5.94 -0.87
C CYS A 21 -9.66 5.90 0.13
N PRO A 22 -10.52 6.92 0.18
CA PRO A 22 -11.79 6.80 0.88
C PRO A 22 -12.61 5.65 0.29
N SER A 23 -13.43 4.99 1.11
CA SER A 23 -14.43 4.06 0.60
C SER A 23 -15.42 4.83 -0.28
N CYS A 24 -15.70 4.31 -1.48
CA CYS A 24 -16.64 4.90 -2.43
C CYS A 24 -17.44 3.81 -3.13
N SER A 25 -18.45 4.17 -3.93
CA SER A 25 -19.29 3.21 -4.65
C SER A 25 -18.53 2.32 -5.67
N ARG A 26 -17.29 2.70 -6.03
CA ARG A 26 -16.44 1.93 -6.95
C ARG A 26 -15.55 0.92 -6.23
N THR A 27 -15.49 0.97 -4.91
CA THR A 27 -14.65 0.06 -4.10
C THR A 27 -15.09 -1.39 -4.31
N GLN A 28 -14.13 -2.25 -4.66
CA GLN A 28 -14.39 -3.63 -5.09
C GLN A 28 -14.21 -4.69 -3.99
N PHE A 29 -13.81 -4.26 -2.80
CA PHE A 29 -13.53 -5.11 -1.64
C PHE A 29 -13.66 -4.29 -0.35
N ASP A 30 -13.68 -4.95 0.80
CA ASP A 30 -13.68 -4.26 2.09
C ASP A 30 -12.32 -3.56 2.34
N ILE A 31 -12.26 -2.28 1.99
CA ILE A 31 -11.03 -1.47 2.09
C ILE A 31 -10.61 -1.26 3.55
N GLU A 32 -11.55 -1.19 4.48
CA GLU A 32 -11.26 -0.99 5.90
C GLU A 32 -10.57 -2.23 6.46
N LYS A 33 -11.12 -3.42 6.17
CA LYS A 33 -10.53 -4.70 6.55
C LYS A 33 -9.13 -4.91 5.96
N VAL A 34 -8.96 -4.63 4.66
CA VAL A 34 -7.65 -4.75 3.99
C VAL A 34 -6.65 -3.74 4.55
N THR A 35 -7.09 -2.50 4.81
CA THR A 35 -6.22 -1.47 5.40
C THR A 35 -5.77 -1.87 6.81
N ALA A 36 -6.67 -2.42 7.63
CA ALA A 36 -6.35 -2.90 8.97
C ALA A 36 -5.31 -4.04 8.93
N HIS A 37 -5.50 -5.03 8.06
CA HIS A 37 -4.56 -6.14 7.85
C HIS A 37 -3.16 -5.65 7.47
N VAL A 38 -3.08 -4.75 6.48
CA VAL A 38 -1.79 -4.21 6.00
C VAL A 38 -1.11 -3.35 7.09
N LYS A 39 -1.89 -2.57 7.86
CA LYS A 39 -1.37 -1.78 8.99
C LYS A 39 -0.83 -2.66 10.11
N GLU A 40 -1.57 -3.71 10.49
CA GLU A 40 -1.13 -4.66 11.52
C GLU A 40 0.22 -5.28 11.15
N LYS A 41 0.38 -5.67 9.87
CA LYS A 41 1.60 -6.31 9.39
C LYS A 41 2.83 -5.39 9.31
N PHE A 42 2.63 -4.13 8.90
CA PHE A 42 3.73 -3.23 8.53
C PHE A 42 3.88 -2.00 9.42
N SER A 43 3.06 -1.79 10.45
CA SER A 43 3.13 -0.60 11.31
C SER A 43 4.48 -0.41 12.00
N SER A 44 5.22 -1.49 12.27
CA SER A 44 6.57 -1.45 12.85
C SER A 44 7.68 -1.15 11.83
N PHE A 45 7.38 -1.17 10.53
CA PHE A 45 8.37 -0.91 9.49
C PHE A 45 8.68 0.59 9.40
N ARG A 46 9.87 0.91 8.90
CA ARG A 46 10.33 2.29 8.68
C ARG A 46 10.61 2.55 7.22
N GLY A 47 10.39 3.78 6.79
CA GLY A 47 10.77 4.21 5.44
C GLY A 47 9.97 3.58 4.30
N VAL A 48 8.85 2.90 4.58
CA VAL A 48 8.00 2.27 3.56
C VAL A 48 6.68 3.03 3.40
N LYS A 49 6.25 3.23 2.16
CA LYS A 49 4.97 3.84 1.80
C LYS A 49 4.12 2.83 1.04
N ILE A 50 2.93 2.52 1.54
CA ILE A 50 2.06 1.46 1.03
C ILE A 50 0.70 2.05 0.63
N GLY A 51 0.30 1.85 -0.62
CA GLY A 51 -1.00 2.25 -1.16
C GLY A 51 -2.06 1.15 -1.05
N ILE A 52 -3.27 1.48 -0.57
CA ILE A 52 -4.43 0.59 -0.53
C ILE A 52 -5.59 1.27 -1.26
N MET A 53 -5.94 0.76 -2.43
CA MET A 53 -6.87 1.44 -3.34
C MET A 53 -8.05 0.52 -3.68
N GLY A 54 -9.26 0.99 -3.42
CA GLY A 54 -10.49 0.22 -3.62
C GLY A 54 -10.85 -0.06 -5.08
N CYS A 55 -10.31 0.70 -6.03
CA CYS A 55 -10.59 0.54 -7.45
C CYS A 55 -9.41 0.95 -8.35
N VAL A 56 -9.37 0.41 -9.55
CA VAL A 56 -8.32 0.70 -10.56
C VAL A 56 -8.44 2.08 -11.20
N VAL A 57 -9.60 2.75 -11.10
CA VAL A 57 -9.85 3.99 -11.85
C VAL A 57 -8.94 5.12 -11.38
N ASN A 58 -8.97 5.44 -10.09
CA ASN A 58 -8.10 6.47 -9.51
C ASN A 58 -6.93 5.87 -8.71
N GLY A 59 -7.01 4.60 -8.33
CA GLY A 59 -6.06 3.96 -7.43
C GLY A 59 -4.60 4.15 -7.84
N PRO A 60 -4.19 3.83 -9.09
CA PRO A 60 -2.81 4.00 -9.54
C PRO A 60 -2.30 5.45 -9.49
N GLY A 61 -3.18 6.43 -9.65
CA GLY A 61 -2.83 7.85 -9.56
C GLY A 61 -2.69 8.32 -8.11
N GLU A 62 -3.65 7.96 -7.25
CA GLU A 62 -3.67 8.35 -5.83
C GLU A 62 -2.49 7.75 -5.03
N MET A 63 -1.98 6.59 -5.43
CA MET A 63 -0.81 5.94 -4.80
C MET A 63 0.49 6.11 -5.59
N ALA A 64 0.58 7.07 -6.51
CA ALA A 64 1.74 7.29 -7.37
C ALA A 64 3.08 7.34 -6.62
N ASP A 65 3.07 7.90 -5.42
CA ASP A 65 4.25 8.09 -4.57
C ASP A 65 4.49 6.93 -3.59
N ALA A 66 3.65 5.90 -3.62
CA ALA A 66 3.84 4.71 -2.80
C ALA A 66 4.92 3.80 -3.39
N HIS A 67 5.69 3.13 -2.52
CA HIS A 67 6.66 2.13 -2.96
C HIS A 67 5.97 0.88 -3.48
N TYR A 68 4.91 0.47 -2.78
CA TYR A 68 4.07 -0.66 -3.14
C TYR A 68 2.60 -0.30 -2.97
N GLY A 69 1.73 -1.00 -3.68
CA GLY A 69 0.30 -0.86 -3.43
C GLY A 69 -0.53 -2.03 -3.89
N ILE A 70 -1.76 -2.09 -3.38
CA ILE A 70 -2.81 -3.02 -3.75
C ILE A 70 -3.99 -2.24 -4.32
N VAL A 71 -4.45 -2.63 -5.50
CA VAL A 71 -5.49 -1.90 -6.24
C VAL A 71 -6.61 -2.84 -6.65
N GLY A 72 -7.84 -2.50 -6.29
CA GLY A 72 -9.03 -3.27 -6.62
C GLY A 72 -9.23 -3.41 -8.13
N TYR A 73 -9.38 -4.63 -8.60
CA TYR A 73 -9.50 -4.98 -10.01
C TYR A 73 -10.61 -6.03 -10.21
N GLY A 74 -11.84 -5.59 -9.94
CA GLY A 74 -13.03 -6.43 -9.88
C GLY A 74 -13.33 -6.96 -8.48
N LYS A 75 -14.54 -7.46 -8.28
CA LYS A 75 -15.06 -7.93 -6.98
C LYS A 75 -14.11 -8.91 -6.31
N ASP A 76 -13.69 -8.60 -5.08
CA ASP A 76 -12.79 -9.40 -4.24
C ASP A 76 -11.44 -9.76 -4.91
N ARG A 77 -11.01 -8.92 -5.85
CA ARG A 77 -9.77 -9.10 -6.60
C ARG A 77 -8.95 -7.83 -6.61
N ALA A 78 -7.64 -8.00 -6.65
CA ALA A 78 -6.71 -6.88 -6.68
C ALA A 78 -5.47 -7.19 -7.52
N ALA A 79 -4.82 -6.13 -7.99
CA ALA A 79 -3.50 -6.18 -8.58
C ALA A 79 -2.50 -5.50 -7.65
N VAL A 80 -1.27 -6.02 -7.62
CA VAL A 80 -0.16 -5.49 -6.84
C VAL A 80 0.70 -4.61 -7.72
N TYR A 81 1.11 -3.46 -7.17
CA TYR A 81 1.91 -2.46 -7.84
C TYR A 81 3.22 -2.21 -7.09
N LYS A 82 4.26 -1.84 -7.84
CA LYS A 82 5.49 -1.25 -7.34
C LYS A 82 5.59 0.16 -7.95
N GLY A 83 5.44 1.20 -7.14
CA GLY A 83 5.16 2.54 -7.66
C GLY A 83 3.94 2.54 -8.58
N LYS A 84 4.10 3.05 -9.79
CA LYS A 84 3.06 3.06 -10.83
C LYS A 84 2.98 1.78 -11.68
N GLN A 85 3.92 0.85 -11.51
CA GLN A 85 3.99 -0.35 -12.35
C GLN A 85 3.21 -1.50 -11.73
N ALA A 86 2.23 -2.04 -12.44
CA ALA A 86 1.57 -3.28 -12.06
C ALA A 86 2.57 -4.44 -12.18
N ILE A 87 2.84 -5.11 -11.06
CA ILE A 87 3.73 -6.29 -11.00
C ILE A 87 2.96 -7.60 -10.95
N SER A 88 1.63 -7.52 -10.85
CA SER A 88 0.74 -8.66 -11.00
C SER A 88 -0.45 -8.29 -11.89
N LYS A 89 -1.10 -9.34 -12.41
CA LYS A 89 -2.46 -9.21 -12.96
C LYS A 89 -3.47 -9.12 -11.81
N SER A 90 -4.76 -9.02 -12.14
CA SER A 90 -5.86 -9.21 -11.19
C SER A 90 -5.77 -10.61 -10.57
N LEU A 91 -5.56 -10.68 -9.26
CA LEU A 91 -5.51 -11.89 -8.44
C LEU A 91 -6.66 -11.87 -7.42
N PRO A 92 -7.08 -13.02 -6.88
CA PRO A 92 -7.88 -13.05 -5.66
C PRO A 92 -7.24 -12.22 -4.54
N MET A 93 -8.05 -11.56 -3.71
CA MET A 93 -7.56 -10.64 -2.67
C MET A 93 -6.49 -11.27 -1.76
N GLU A 94 -6.72 -12.50 -1.32
CA GLU A 94 -5.79 -13.24 -0.45
C GLU A 94 -4.41 -13.43 -1.12
N GLU A 95 -4.39 -13.87 -2.38
CA GLU A 95 -3.15 -14.03 -3.14
C GLU A 95 -2.45 -12.69 -3.39
N ALA A 96 -3.22 -11.63 -3.65
CA ALA A 96 -2.68 -10.28 -3.83
C ALA A 96 -2.02 -9.76 -2.55
N LEU A 97 -2.63 -9.98 -1.39
CA LEU A 97 -2.06 -9.64 -0.08
C LEU A 97 -0.77 -10.42 0.18
N GLN A 98 -0.77 -11.73 -0.02
CA GLN A 98 0.42 -12.56 0.15
C GLN A 98 1.56 -12.11 -0.78
N LEU A 99 1.25 -11.77 -2.03
CA LEU A 99 2.24 -11.25 -2.97
C LEU A 99 2.79 -9.89 -2.54
N LEU A 100 1.92 -8.96 -2.13
CA LEU A 100 2.30 -7.66 -1.59
C LEU A 100 3.26 -7.84 -0.41
N GLU A 101 2.89 -8.67 0.55
CA GLU A 101 3.69 -8.93 1.75
C GLU A 101 5.06 -9.50 1.38
N LYS A 102 5.08 -10.53 0.53
CA LYS A 102 6.32 -11.16 0.06
C LYS A 102 7.25 -10.13 -0.60
N LYS A 103 6.72 -9.24 -1.45
CA LYS A 103 7.53 -8.24 -2.15
C LYS A 103 8.12 -7.20 -1.21
N ILE A 104 7.33 -6.67 -0.27
CA ILE A 104 7.81 -5.72 0.74
C ILE A 104 8.88 -6.36 1.63
N LEU A 105 8.67 -7.61 2.07
CA LEU A 105 9.62 -8.33 2.91
C LEU A 105 10.95 -8.63 2.21
N LEU A 106 10.93 -8.94 0.91
CA LEU A 106 12.15 -9.17 0.12
C LEU A 106 12.99 -7.90 -0.04
N GLU A 107 12.34 -6.75 -0.21
CA GLU A 107 13.00 -5.46 -0.42
C GLU A 107 13.15 -4.67 0.88
N LYS A 108 12.90 -5.28 2.05
CA LYS A 108 12.91 -4.60 3.35
C LYS A 108 14.20 -3.85 3.67
N LYS A 109 15.34 -4.34 3.16
CA LYS A 109 16.67 -3.72 3.34
C LYS A 109 16.84 -2.42 2.56
N ASN A 110 15.99 -2.17 1.57
CA ASN A 110 16.01 -0.97 0.74
C ASN A 110 15.26 0.19 1.40
N PHE A 111 14.51 -0.05 2.48
CA PHE A 111 13.84 0.98 3.25
C PHE A 111 14.76 1.45 4.39
N GLY A 112 14.93 2.76 4.51
CA GLY A 112 15.88 3.37 5.43
C GLY A 112 15.51 3.17 6.90
N GLY A 113 16.12 2.16 7.53
CA GLY A 113 16.21 2.03 8.98
C GLY A 113 16.30 0.58 9.46
N GLU A 114 17.24 0.31 10.37
CA GLU A 114 17.16 -0.87 11.24
C GLU A 114 15.84 -0.83 12.03
N PHE A 115 15.20 -2.00 12.13
CA PHE A 115 13.89 -2.23 12.73
C PHE A 115 13.88 -1.86 14.22
#